data_AF-A0A2H0FLD9-F1
#
_entry.id   AF-A0A2H0FLD9-F1
#
_cell.length_a   1.000
_cell.length_b   1.000
_cell.length_c   1.000
_cell.angle_alpha   90.00
_cell.angle_beta   90.00
_cell.angle_gamma   90.00
#
_symmetry.space_group_name_H-M   'P 1'
#
loop_
_entity.id
_entity.type
_entity.pdbx_description
1 polymer ?
#
loop_
_entity_poly.entity_id
_entity_poly.type
_entity_poly.pdbx_seq_one_letter_code
_entity_poly.pdbx_strand_id
1 'polypeptide(L)'
;MRKFIIVLSVTFVIILVAFSIFSDKTYRPTNAVVLKAKYSEKPAKVVDHSKFAVLQKDFQRPQDVTATCISCHNKRHIEVMQSSHWNWERPDYIEGKGIVYLGKKNIINNYCIGTQSNTKSCAKCHIGFDMKENGVSYTDSTNVDCLVCHDQSNSYLKGANLSGTPDPGVDLRKVAQSVGRPTRDNCGVCHFYGGGGNNIKHGDLDNTMFHPGREIDIHMDEAGPNLVCIDCHKTENHQIQGKVYSIATLNTERSNCEDCHTETPHKALILNEHTLKVACQTCHIPIYSKGTPTNLDWDWSTAGRLKDGEPYEEVDSLGNHVYKSIKGSFTFGKNIEPNYVWFNGTAGHYVRGDKIEDTTKAVVLNPLYGSYSDKNSKIIPVKIHTATQIFDPVTRMIILPNLYADNVGEGAFWKDFDWNIASEKGMKAVGLPYSGKYSFIKTEMYWPINHQVAPKEESLTCTNCHQRENSRLAGLNDFYLPGRDYSSIIDLLGFLLIIASFAGVLSHGFLRVYFANKQK
;
A
#
# COMPACT_ATOMS: atom_id res chain seq x y z
N MET A 1 67.61 -39.12 11.63
CA MET A 1 66.69 -38.18 12.31
C MET A 1 66.74 -36.76 11.76
N ARG A 2 67.91 -36.08 11.72
CA ARG A 2 68.01 -34.67 11.29
C ARG A 2 67.48 -34.36 9.87
N LYS A 3 67.76 -35.23 8.88
CA LYS A 3 67.24 -35.08 7.50
C LYS A 3 65.71 -35.27 7.42
N PHE A 4 65.14 -36.14 8.26
CA PHE A 4 63.71 -36.41 8.29
C PHE A 4 62.93 -35.23 8.89
N ILE A 5 63.49 -34.59 9.92
CA ILE A 5 62.95 -33.38 10.53
C ILE A 5 62.92 -32.23 9.52
N ILE A 6 64.01 -32.03 8.76
CA ILE A 6 64.08 -30.96 7.75
C ILE A 6 63.02 -31.15 6.66
N VAL A 7 62.84 -32.37 6.15
CA VAL A 7 61.80 -32.66 5.15
C VAL A 7 60.41 -32.40 5.72
N LEU A 8 60.12 -32.84 6.95
CA LEU A 8 58.82 -32.61 7.58
C LEU A 8 58.54 -31.11 7.81
N SER A 9 59.55 -30.35 8.23
CA SER A 9 59.45 -28.90 8.41
C SER A 9 59.19 -28.17 7.11
N VAL A 10 59.89 -28.55 6.03
CA VAL A 10 59.69 -27.96 4.70
C VAL A 10 58.31 -28.30 4.16
N THR A 11 57.86 -29.56 4.29
CA THR A 11 56.50 -29.96 3.86
C THR A 11 55.42 -29.23 4.66
N PHE A 12 55.61 -29.05 5.98
CA PHE A 12 54.67 -28.30 6.81
C PHE A 12 54.59 -26.81 6.42
N VAL A 13 55.73 -26.19 6.11
CA VAL A 13 55.78 -24.81 5.61
C VAL A 13 55.10 -24.71 4.25
N ILE A 14 55.31 -25.67 3.35
CA ILE A 14 54.65 -25.71 2.04
C ILE A 14 53.12 -25.86 2.21
N ILE A 15 52.66 -26.72 3.14
CA ILE A 15 51.24 -26.88 3.44
C ILE A 15 50.65 -25.59 4.03
N LEU A 16 51.37 -24.90 4.93
CA LEU A 16 50.93 -23.62 5.48
C LEU A 16 50.87 -22.52 4.41
N VAL A 17 51.86 -22.45 3.52
CA VAL A 17 51.89 -21.50 2.41
C VAL A 17 50.78 -21.81 1.42
N ALA A 18 50.55 -23.09 1.08
CA ALA A 18 49.42 -23.51 0.26
C ALA A 18 48.08 -23.16 0.93
N PHE A 19 47.92 -23.45 2.22
CA PHE A 19 46.71 -23.09 2.97
C PHE A 19 46.49 -21.58 3.02
N SER A 20 47.56 -20.77 3.10
CA SER A 20 47.49 -19.31 3.04
C SER A 20 47.12 -18.79 1.64
N ILE A 21 47.70 -19.37 0.59
CA ILE A 21 47.43 -19.00 -0.81
C ILE A 21 46.01 -19.45 -1.24
N PHE A 22 45.55 -20.61 -0.79
CA PHE A 22 44.23 -21.16 -1.12
C PHE A 22 43.13 -20.75 -0.12
N SER A 23 43.47 -20.23 1.07
CA SER A 23 42.52 -19.53 1.94
C SER A 23 42.38 -18.10 1.43
N ASP A 24 41.71 -17.97 0.29
CA ASP A 24 41.29 -16.70 -0.27
C ASP A 24 40.26 -16.06 0.68
N LYS A 25 40.76 -15.37 1.72
CA LYS A 25 39.95 -14.56 2.64
C LYS A 25 39.66 -13.19 2.02
N THR A 26 39.36 -13.14 0.73
CA THR A 26 38.72 -11.95 0.15
C THR A 26 37.31 -11.87 0.71
N TYR A 27 37.15 -11.17 1.84
CA TYR A 27 35.85 -10.84 2.39
C TYR A 27 35.08 -10.04 1.33
N ARG A 28 34.13 -10.69 0.66
CA ARG A 28 33.17 -10.02 -0.21
C ARG A 28 32.00 -9.59 0.66
N PRO A 29 31.77 -8.28 0.86
CA PRO A 29 30.63 -7.82 1.65
C PRO A 29 29.34 -8.36 1.02
N THR A 30 28.40 -8.78 1.86
CA THR A 30 27.09 -9.21 1.38
C THR A 30 26.36 -8.01 0.77
N ASN A 31 25.41 -8.26 -0.13
CA ASN A 31 24.60 -7.19 -0.74
C ASN A 31 23.93 -6.29 0.33
N ALA A 32 23.46 -6.89 1.44
CA ALA A 32 22.90 -6.14 2.56
C ALA A 32 23.90 -5.17 3.21
N VAL A 33 25.17 -5.54 3.34
CA VAL A 33 26.23 -4.66 3.86
C VAL A 33 26.47 -3.50 2.89
N VAL A 34 26.53 -3.78 1.59
CA VAL A 34 26.71 -2.75 0.54
C VAL A 34 25.55 -1.77 0.53
N LEU A 35 24.31 -2.26 0.56
CA LEU A 35 23.11 -1.42 0.59
C LEU A 35 23.03 -0.59 1.86
N LYS A 36 23.31 -1.19 3.03
CA LYS A 36 23.32 -0.45 4.29
C LYS A 36 24.34 0.67 4.26
N ALA A 37 25.55 0.44 3.75
CA ALA A 37 26.55 1.49 3.58
C ALA A 37 26.02 2.61 2.66
N LYS A 38 25.51 2.25 1.48
CA LYS A 38 24.96 3.19 0.49
C LYS A 38 23.87 4.09 1.06
N TYR A 39 22.90 3.54 1.79
CA TYR A 39 21.77 4.30 2.30
C TYR A 39 22.03 4.95 3.67
N SER A 40 23.09 4.58 4.39
CA SER A 40 23.51 5.29 5.61
C SER A 40 24.14 6.65 5.28
N GLU A 41 24.64 6.85 4.06
CA GLU A 41 25.19 8.12 3.61
C GLU A 41 24.06 9.13 3.34
N LYS A 42 23.90 10.09 4.24
CA LYS A 42 22.94 11.18 4.05
C LYS A 42 23.45 12.13 2.96
N PRO A 43 22.66 12.44 1.91
CA PRO A 43 23.03 13.43 0.91
C PRO A 43 23.36 14.77 1.57
N ALA A 44 24.51 15.34 1.26
CA ALA A 44 24.91 16.64 1.81
C ALA A 44 23.92 17.73 1.38
N LYS A 45 23.57 18.63 2.29
CA LYS A 45 22.84 19.86 1.94
C LYS A 45 23.75 20.71 1.03
N VAL A 46 23.34 20.87 -0.22
CA VAL A 46 24.15 21.60 -1.23
C VAL A 46 24.12 23.10 -0.99
N VAL A 47 23.03 23.62 -0.42
CA VAL A 47 22.85 25.05 -0.09
C VAL A 47 22.13 25.23 1.24
N ASP A 48 22.37 26.35 1.91
CA ASP A 48 21.66 26.78 3.13
C ASP A 48 20.66 27.88 2.78
N HIS A 49 19.37 27.52 2.73
CA HIS A 49 18.30 28.45 2.37
C HIS A 49 18.13 29.61 3.35
N SER A 50 18.55 29.44 4.61
CA SER A 50 18.51 30.50 5.62
C SER A 50 19.45 31.67 5.33
N LYS A 51 20.36 31.55 4.36
CA LYS A 51 21.32 32.62 3.98
C LYS A 51 20.85 33.48 2.82
N PHE A 52 19.80 33.10 2.10
CA PHE A 52 19.34 33.86 0.94
C PHE A 52 18.50 35.07 1.37
N ALA A 53 18.90 36.28 0.95
CA ALA A 53 18.19 37.53 1.24
C ALA A 53 16.73 37.50 0.76
N VAL A 54 16.45 36.85 -0.38
CA VAL A 54 15.08 36.72 -0.93
C VAL A 54 14.14 35.91 -0.04
N LEU A 55 14.68 35.11 0.89
CA LEU A 55 13.93 34.34 1.89
C LEU A 55 13.95 35.00 3.28
N GLN A 56 14.52 36.20 3.45
CA GLN A 56 14.51 36.95 4.71
C GLN A 56 13.33 37.90 4.87
N LYS A 57 12.47 37.99 3.85
CA LYS A 57 11.25 38.80 3.89
C LYS A 57 10.10 38.02 4.55
N ASP A 58 9.12 38.76 5.04
CA ASP A 58 7.88 38.18 5.55
C ASP A 58 6.94 37.89 4.38
N PHE A 59 6.44 36.65 4.34
CA PHE A 59 5.52 36.20 3.30
C PHE A 59 4.08 36.30 3.78
N GLN A 60 3.25 37.04 3.04
CA GLN A 60 1.82 37.20 3.35
C GLN A 60 0.97 36.08 2.75
N ARG A 61 1.43 35.51 1.63
CA ARG A 61 0.76 34.40 0.95
C ARG A 61 1.75 33.27 0.67
N PRO A 62 1.31 32.01 0.71
CA PRO A 62 2.16 30.89 0.35
C PRO A 62 2.59 30.92 -1.12
N GLN A 63 1.76 31.47 -2.02
CA GLN A 63 2.13 31.68 -3.42
C GLN A 63 3.34 32.60 -3.59
N ASP A 64 3.55 33.56 -2.69
CA ASP A 64 4.71 34.45 -2.73
C ASP A 64 6.01 33.70 -2.39
N VAL A 65 5.91 32.65 -1.57
CA VAL A 65 7.02 31.71 -1.31
C VAL A 65 7.32 30.93 -2.59
N THR A 66 6.31 30.31 -3.20
CA THR A 66 6.48 29.53 -4.43
C THR A 66 7.05 30.38 -5.57
N ALA A 67 6.56 31.61 -5.75
CA ALA A 67 7.13 32.53 -6.73
C ALA A 67 8.61 32.83 -6.47
N THR A 68 9.01 32.96 -5.20
CA THR A 68 10.41 33.14 -4.79
C THR A 68 11.23 31.87 -5.02
N CYS A 69 10.67 30.68 -4.79
CA CYS A 69 11.33 29.41 -5.13
C CYS A 69 11.56 29.30 -6.64
N ILE A 70 10.55 29.63 -7.45
CA ILE A 70 10.58 29.53 -8.92
C ILE A 70 11.67 30.41 -9.53
N SER A 71 11.99 31.58 -8.94
CA SER A 71 13.04 32.46 -9.48
C SER A 71 14.43 31.80 -9.52
N CYS A 72 14.68 30.80 -8.67
CA CYS A 72 15.93 30.04 -8.64
C CYS A 72 15.76 28.61 -9.17
N HIS A 73 14.70 27.92 -8.74
CA HIS A 73 14.33 26.56 -9.14
C HIS A 73 13.53 26.55 -10.44
N ASN A 74 14.10 27.19 -11.46
CA ASN A 74 13.48 27.33 -12.76
C ASN A 74 13.05 25.96 -13.32
N LYS A 75 11.84 25.90 -13.87
CA LYS A 75 11.18 24.72 -14.44
C LYS A 75 10.78 23.60 -13.47
N ARG A 76 11.16 23.63 -12.19
CA ARG A 76 10.74 22.58 -11.22
C ARG A 76 9.23 22.55 -11.02
N HIS A 77 8.56 23.70 -11.08
CA HIS A 77 7.10 23.77 -11.08
C HIS A 77 6.49 23.03 -12.28
N ILE A 78 7.10 23.05 -13.47
CA ILE A 78 6.60 22.34 -14.67
C ILE A 78 6.62 20.82 -14.42
N GLU A 79 7.73 20.33 -13.87
CA GLU A 79 7.91 18.92 -13.50
C GLU A 79 6.83 18.47 -12.49
N VAL A 80 6.62 19.27 -11.44
CA VAL A 80 5.58 19.01 -10.44
C VAL A 80 4.19 19.01 -11.06
N MET A 81 3.88 20.02 -11.89
CA MET A 81 2.58 20.18 -12.53
C MET A 81 2.27 19.07 -13.56
N GLN A 82 3.29 18.33 -14.03
CA GLN A 82 3.13 17.16 -14.89
C GLN A 82 2.91 15.85 -14.09
N SER A 83 3.07 15.88 -12.77
CA SER A 83 2.94 14.68 -11.92
C SER A 83 1.48 14.31 -11.59
N SER A 84 1.26 13.08 -11.12
CA SER A 84 -0.04 12.70 -10.53
C SER A 84 -0.32 13.38 -9.21
N HIS A 85 0.70 13.80 -8.47
CA HIS A 85 0.48 14.48 -7.19
C HIS A 85 -0.20 15.83 -7.43
N TRP A 86 0.18 16.51 -8.51
CA TRP A 86 -0.51 17.72 -8.97
C TRP A 86 -1.86 17.38 -9.62
N ASN A 87 -1.88 16.57 -10.67
CA ASN A 87 -3.11 16.39 -11.46
C ASN A 87 -4.19 15.55 -10.74
N TRP A 88 -3.79 14.76 -9.73
CA TRP A 88 -4.62 13.72 -9.09
C TRP A 88 -5.18 12.69 -10.06
N GLU A 89 -4.64 12.62 -11.27
CA GLU A 89 -5.00 11.67 -12.30
C GLU A 89 -3.81 11.40 -13.22
N ARG A 90 -3.85 10.27 -13.90
CA ARG A 90 -2.97 9.90 -15.01
C ARG A 90 -3.81 9.13 -16.05
N PRO A 91 -3.46 9.18 -17.34
CA PRO A 91 -4.05 8.26 -18.30
C PRO A 91 -3.66 6.82 -17.95
N ASP A 92 -4.62 5.92 -18.07
CA ASP A 92 -4.47 4.49 -17.85
C ASP A 92 -5.38 3.73 -18.84
N TYR A 93 -5.12 2.45 -19.05
CA TYR A 93 -5.93 1.62 -19.94
C TYR A 93 -6.67 0.56 -19.14
N ILE A 94 -8.00 0.52 -19.27
CA ILE A 94 -8.83 -0.55 -18.72
C ILE A 94 -9.39 -1.37 -19.88
N GLU A 95 -9.19 -2.69 -19.83
CA GLU A 95 -9.76 -3.61 -20.81
C GLU A 95 -11.29 -3.45 -20.88
N GLY A 96 -11.83 -3.34 -22.10
CA GLY A 96 -13.26 -3.10 -22.34
C GLY A 96 -13.73 -1.64 -22.19
N LYS A 97 -12.93 -0.74 -21.60
CA LYS A 97 -13.24 0.70 -21.49
C LYS A 97 -12.31 1.60 -22.30
N GLY A 98 -11.11 1.13 -22.63
CA GLY A 98 -10.11 1.92 -23.35
C GLY A 98 -9.29 2.83 -22.42
N ILE A 99 -8.79 3.94 -22.96
CA ILE A 99 -8.01 4.91 -22.20
C ILE A 99 -8.94 5.74 -21.31
N VAL A 100 -8.70 5.69 -20.00
CA VAL A 100 -9.42 6.46 -18.98
C VAL A 100 -8.41 7.22 -18.11
N TYR A 101 -8.83 8.31 -17.48
CA TYR A 101 -8.00 9.02 -16.52
C TYR A 101 -8.30 8.51 -15.11
N LEU A 102 -7.34 7.81 -14.49
CA LEU A 102 -7.47 7.26 -13.14
C LEU A 102 -6.63 8.03 -12.13
N GLY A 103 -7.16 8.13 -10.91
CA GLY A 103 -6.52 8.78 -9.77
C GLY A 103 -7.55 9.42 -8.85
N LYS A 104 -7.09 10.04 -7.76
CA LYS A 104 -7.95 10.66 -6.73
C LYS A 104 -8.98 11.67 -7.29
N LYS A 105 -8.72 12.27 -8.45
CA LYS A 105 -9.64 13.18 -9.13
C LYS A 105 -10.83 12.47 -9.80
N ASN A 106 -10.74 11.19 -10.14
CA ASN A 106 -11.81 10.49 -10.87
C ASN A 106 -12.28 9.18 -10.23
N ILE A 107 -11.44 8.58 -9.37
CA ILE A 107 -11.76 7.31 -8.72
C ILE A 107 -12.83 7.49 -7.67
N ILE A 108 -13.74 6.53 -7.65
CA ILE A 108 -14.69 6.30 -6.58
C ILE A 108 -14.07 5.27 -5.65
N ASN A 109 -13.93 5.62 -4.37
CA ASN A 109 -13.52 4.68 -3.33
C ASN A 109 -14.71 4.39 -2.42
N ASN A 110 -14.54 3.43 -1.50
CA ASN A 110 -15.56 3.11 -0.51
C ASN A 110 -15.25 3.71 0.88
N TYR A 111 -14.54 4.84 0.91
CA TYR A 111 -14.28 5.66 2.10
C TYR A 111 -15.14 6.94 2.03
N CYS A 112 -14.53 8.09 1.70
CA CYS A 112 -15.22 9.35 1.46
C CYS A 112 -15.88 9.44 0.07
N ILE A 113 -15.99 8.31 -0.65
CA ILE A 113 -16.66 8.16 -1.94
C ILE A 113 -15.96 8.87 -3.09
N GLY A 114 -16.01 10.21 -3.15
CA GLY A 114 -15.44 11.00 -4.24
C GLY A 114 -15.00 12.39 -3.81
N THR A 115 -14.05 12.96 -4.55
CA THR A 115 -13.49 14.29 -4.25
C THR A 115 -14.29 15.44 -4.84
N GLN A 116 -15.10 15.18 -5.86
CA GLN A 116 -15.83 16.20 -6.61
C GLN A 116 -16.94 16.76 -5.74
N SER A 117 -17.19 18.06 -5.85
CA SER A 117 -17.98 18.88 -4.90
C SER A 117 -17.41 18.96 -3.48
N ASN A 118 -16.36 18.18 -3.16
CA ASN A 118 -15.76 18.06 -1.83
C ASN A 118 -14.30 18.54 -1.79
N THR A 119 -13.81 19.19 -2.86
CA THR A 119 -12.38 19.52 -3.03
C THR A 119 -11.84 20.37 -1.89
N LYS A 120 -12.62 21.34 -1.40
CA LYS A 120 -12.18 22.25 -0.32
C LYS A 120 -11.69 21.49 0.93
N SER A 121 -12.36 20.40 1.30
CA SER A 121 -11.94 19.52 2.38
C SER A 121 -10.82 18.55 1.96
N CYS A 122 -10.96 17.94 0.78
CA CYS A 122 -10.06 16.88 0.30
C CYS A 122 -8.66 17.37 -0.09
N ALA A 123 -8.54 18.64 -0.50
CA ALA A 123 -7.32 19.29 -0.97
C ALA A 123 -6.32 19.59 0.15
N LYS A 124 -6.67 19.35 1.42
CA LYS A 124 -5.69 19.32 2.52
C LYS A 124 -4.50 18.39 2.21
N CYS A 125 -4.70 17.35 1.39
CA CYS A 125 -3.66 16.43 0.95
C CYS A 125 -3.21 16.65 -0.51
N HIS A 126 -3.58 17.76 -1.15
CA HIS A 126 -3.10 18.12 -2.49
C HIS A 126 -1.78 18.90 -2.36
N ILE A 127 -0.89 18.78 -3.34
CA ILE A 127 0.40 19.50 -3.36
C ILE A 127 0.27 20.89 -4.00
N GLY A 128 -0.85 21.55 -3.79
CA GLY A 128 -1.15 22.87 -4.29
C GLY A 128 -2.01 23.70 -3.34
N PHE A 129 -2.10 24.99 -3.65
CA PHE A 129 -2.86 25.99 -2.94
C PHE A 129 -4.16 26.33 -3.70
N ASP A 130 -5.18 26.75 -2.94
CA ASP A 130 -6.46 27.23 -3.46
C ASP A 130 -7.06 26.30 -4.54
N MET A 131 -7.03 24.99 -4.32
CA MET A 131 -7.51 24.02 -5.29
C MET A 131 -9.02 24.19 -5.54
N LYS A 132 -9.41 24.46 -6.79
CA LYS A 132 -10.82 24.68 -7.19
C LYS A 132 -11.33 23.55 -8.09
N GLU A 133 -12.64 23.29 -8.00
CA GLU A 133 -13.35 22.27 -8.80
C GLU A 133 -13.27 22.53 -10.32
N ASN A 134 -13.20 23.79 -10.75
CA ASN A 134 -13.21 24.17 -12.17
C ASN A 134 -11.81 24.21 -12.82
N GLY A 135 -10.76 23.77 -12.13
CA GLY A 135 -9.42 23.68 -12.69
C GLY A 135 -8.61 24.99 -12.73
N VAL A 136 -9.17 26.15 -12.34
CA VAL A 136 -8.50 27.47 -12.44
C VAL A 136 -7.20 27.54 -11.65
N SER A 137 -7.09 26.81 -10.53
CA SER A 137 -5.88 26.74 -9.71
C SER A 137 -4.74 25.94 -10.35
N TYR A 138 -5.05 25.03 -11.27
CA TYR A 138 -4.10 24.06 -11.83
C TYR A 138 -3.16 24.64 -12.89
N THR A 139 -3.50 25.80 -13.44
CA THR A 139 -2.74 26.44 -14.53
C THR A 139 -1.73 27.46 -14.01
N ASP A 140 -1.89 27.94 -12.79
CA ASP A 140 -1.00 28.91 -12.17
C ASP A 140 0.11 28.18 -11.39
N SER A 141 1.36 28.33 -11.83
CA SER A 141 2.52 27.69 -11.21
C SER A 141 2.82 28.20 -9.80
N THR A 142 2.34 29.38 -9.42
CA THR A 142 2.49 29.89 -8.05
C THR A 142 1.64 29.14 -7.03
N ASN A 143 0.64 28.37 -7.49
CA ASN A 143 -0.16 27.50 -6.63
C ASN A 143 0.52 26.15 -6.34
N VAL A 144 1.72 25.87 -6.85
CA VAL A 144 2.48 24.68 -6.44
C VAL A 144 2.90 24.82 -4.98
N ASP A 145 2.57 23.83 -4.15
CA ASP A 145 3.01 23.75 -2.76
C ASP A 145 4.37 23.08 -2.70
N CYS A 146 5.44 23.87 -2.80
CA CYS A 146 6.81 23.37 -2.63
C CYS A 146 7.10 22.95 -1.19
N LEU A 147 6.37 23.48 -0.20
CA LEU A 147 6.73 23.38 1.21
C LEU A 147 6.28 22.05 1.81
N VAL A 148 5.11 21.53 1.42
CA VAL A 148 4.56 20.28 1.98
C VAL A 148 5.52 19.09 1.87
N CYS A 149 6.28 19.02 0.78
CA CYS A 149 7.25 17.95 0.56
C CYS A 149 8.65 18.28 1.07
N HIS A 150 9.00 19.56 1.21
CA HIS A 150 10.38 19.98 1.44
C HIS A 150 10.64 20.62 2.81
N ASP A 151 9.60 20.96 3.60
CA ASP A 151 9.79 21.49 4.95
C ASP A 151 10.66 20.57 5.81
N GLN A 152 11.57 21.15 6.59
CA GLN A 152 12.36 20.44 7.60
C GLN A 152 12.29 21.10 8.98
N SER A 153 11.45 22.12 9.16
CA SER A 153 11.22 22.71 10.49
C SER A 153 10.14 21.98 11.29
N ASN A 154 9.44 21.02 10.68
CA ASN A 154 8.32 20.27 11.26
C ASN A 154 7.21 21.19 11.76
N SER A 155 7.03 22.35 11.09
CA SER A 155 6.03 23.35 11.45
C SER A 155 5.09 23.71 10.31
N TYR A 156 5.31 23.17 9.11
CA TYR A 156 4.39 23.35 8.01
C TYR A 156 3.18 22.42 8.14
N LEU A 157 1.98 23.00 8.05
CA LEU A 157 0.72 22.28 8.08
C LEU A 157 -0.27 22.94 7.11
N LYS A 158 -0.97 22.11 6.33
CA LYS A 158 -2.12 22.56 5.53
C LYS A 158 -3.36 22.69 6.40
N GLY A 159 -4.06 23.81 6.27
CA GLY A 159 -5.26 24.10 7.06
C GLY A 159 -6.40 23.13 6.74
N ALA A 160 -7.25 22.86 7.74
CA ALA A 160 -8.43 22.04 7.53
C ALA A 160 -9.46 22.80 6.68
N ASN A 161 -9.94 22.17 5.60
CA ASN A 161 -10.92 22.74 4.70
C ASN A 161 -10.52 24.09 4.05
N LEU A 162 -9.23 24.35 3.85
CA LEU A 162 -8.75 25.58 3.21
C LEU A 162 -8.28 25.36 1.76
N SER A 163 -8.85 24.37 1.05
CA SER A 163 -8.49 24.07 -0.35
C SER A 163 -6.99 23.86 -0.58
N GLY A 164 -6.30 23.29 0.41
CA GLY A 164 -4.86 23.08 0.35
C GLY A 164 -4.00 24.28 0.76
N THR A 165 -4.59 25.41 1.13
CA THR A 165 -3.82 26.53 1.72
C THR A 165 -3.25 26.14 3.10
N PRO A 166 -2.05 26.61 3.48
CA PRO A 166 -1.48 26.42 4.81
C PRO A 166 -2.40 26.93 5.91
N ASP A 167 -2.24 26.38 7.11
CA ASP A 167 -2.84 26.98 8.29
C ASP A 167 -2.30 28.41 8.49
N PRO A 168 -3.15 29.42 8.80
CA PRO A 168 -2.71 30.81 8.97
C PRO A 168 -1.64 31.00 10.06
N GLY A 169 -1.52 30.07 11.01
CA GLY A 169 -0.50 30.10 12.06
C GLY A 169 0.90 29.67 11.60
N VAL A 170 1.06 29.21 10.36
CA VAL A 170 2.37 28.77 9.83
C VAL A 170 3.27 29.97 9.56
N ASP A 171 4.46 29.98 10.18
CA ASP A 171 5.54 30.89 9.82
C ASP A 171 6.18 30.47 8.47
N LEU A 172 5.63 31.04 7.39
CA LEU A 172 6.06 30.76 6.02
C LEU A 172 7.54 31.10 5.78
N ARG A 173 8.07 32.13 6.47
CA ARG A 173 9.48 32.51 6.35
C ARG A 173 10.37 31.42 6.93
N LYS A 174 10.10 30.99 8.16
CA LYS A 174 10.86 29.92 8.83
C LYS A 174 10.82 28.62 8.04
N VAL A 175 9.66 28.24 7.54
CA VAL A 175 9.49 27.02 6.73
C VAL A 175 10.29 27.13 5.43
N ALA A 176 10.16 28.24 4.69
CA ALA A 176 10.88 28.44 3.43
C ALA A 176 12.42 28.40 3.60
N GLN A 177 12.93 28.87 4.73
CA GLN A 177 14.36 28.82 5.07
C GLN A 177 14.85 27.44 5.47
N SER A 178 13.94 26.55 5.88
CA SER A 178 14.27 25.22 6.39
C SER A 178 14.23 24.12 5.33
N VAL A 179 13.82 24.45 4.09
CA VAL A 179 13.59 23.45 3.05
C VAL A 179 14.78 22.56 2.75
N GLY A 180 14.52 21.28 2.49
CA GLY A 180 15.53 20.26 2.27
C GLY A 180 15.01 19.03 1.53
N ARG A 181 15.77 17.92 1.61
CA ARG A 181 15.38 16.63 1.03
C ARG A 181 14.18 16.07 1.81
N PRO A 182 13.10 15.63 1.13
CA PRO A 182 11.93 15.06 1.80
C PRO A 182 12.28 13.91 2.75
N THR A 183 11.64 13.87 3.91
CA THR A 183 11.69 12.78 4.89
C THR A 183 10.33 12.08 4.98
N ARG A 184 10.21 11.08 5.86
CA ARG A 184 8.92 10.43 6.15
C ARG A 184 7.90 11.42 6.73
N ASP A 185 8.36 12.43 7.47
CA ASP A 185 7.52 13.50 8.02
C ASP A 185 6.73 14.22 6.92
N ASN A 186 7.40 14.54 5.81
CA ASN A 186 6.78 15.22 4.67
C ASN A 186 5.75 14.34 3.95
N CYS A 187 6.08 13.09 3.64
CA CYS A 187 5.17 12.18 2.94
C CYS A 187 3.97 11.79 3.82
N GLY A 188 4.23 11.57 5.11
CA GLY A 188 3.28 11.06 6.08
C GLY A 188 2.12 12.00 6.37
N VAL A 189 2.29 13.33 6.25
CA VAL A 189 1.19 14.30 6.48
C VAL A 189 -0.04 14.04 5.60
N CYS A 190 0.15 13.42 4.44
CA CYS A 190 -0.93 13.00 3.55
C CYS A 190 -1.15 11.50 3.55
N HIS A 191 -0.08 10.70 3.45
CA HIS A 191 -0.18 9.26 3.24
C HIS A 191 -0.65 8.48 4.47
N PHE A 192 -0.35 8.96 5.69
CA PHE A 192 -0.73 8.28 6.94
C PHE A 192 -2.14 8.65 7.38
N TYR A 193 -2.72 9.74 6.85
CA TYR A 193 -4.00 10.30 7.25
C TYR A 193 -5.09 10.23 6.17
N GLY A 194 -4.87 9.43 5.12
CA GLY A 194 -5.84 9.23 4.04
C GLY A 194 -7.15 8.64 4.54
N GLY A 195 -8.29 9.11 4.01
CA GLY A 195 -9.62 8.69 4.48
C GLY A 195 -10.18 9.53 5.64
N GLY A 196 -9.46 10.59 6.04
CA GLY A 196 -9.93 11.56 7.04
C GLY A 196 -9.50 11.23 8.48
N GLY A 197 -8.47 10.41 8.65
CA GLY A 197 -7.90 10.04 9.94
C GLY A 197 -6.65 9.17 9.80
N ASN A 198 -5.90 9.02 10.89
CA ASN A 198 -4.71 8.16 10.93
C ASN A 198 -5.08 6.72 10.59
N ASN A 199 -4.29 6.10 9.69
CA ASN A 199 -4.40 4.72 9.27
C ASN A 199 -5.80 4.27 8.80
N ILE A 200 -6.69 5.17 8.38
CA ILE A 200 -8.03 4.78 7.92
C ILE A 200 -7.95 3.95 6.63
N LYS A 201 -7.10 4.39 5.69
CA LYS A 201 -7.10 3.86 4.31
C LYS A 201 -6.16 2.68 4.06
N HIS A 202 -4.84 2.90 4.07
CA HIS A 202 -3.87 1.91 3.59
C HIS A 202 -3.73 0.69 4.51
N GLY A 203 -3.73 0.89 5.83
CA GLY A 203 -3.54 -0.17 6.81
C GLY A 203 -2.07 -0.46 7.14
N ASP A 204 -1.15 -0.22 6.21
CA ASP A 204 0.30 -0.41 6.38
C ASP A 204 1.09 0.90 6.47
N LEU A 205 0.40 2.05 6.49
CA LEU A 205 0.99 3.38 6.59
C LEU A 205 0.23 4.22 7.62
N ASP A 206 0.87 4.47 8.75
CA ASP A 206 0.31 5.20 9.88
C ASP A 206 1.35 6.09 10.57
N ASN A 207 0.92 6.92 11.52
CA ASN A 207 1.80 7.88 12.20
C ASN A 207 3.00 7.25 12.94
N THR A 208 2.99 5.96 13.28
CA THR A 208 4.20 5.30 13.81
C THR A 208 5.35 5.23 12.80
N MET A 209 5.05 5.39 11.51
CA MET A 209 6.04 5.41 10.42
C MET A 209 6.84 6.71 10.32
N PHE A 210 6.54 7.75 11.12
CA PHE A 210 7.44 8.91 11.22
C PHE A 210 8.80 8.47 11.79
N HIS A 211 8.74 7.73 12.91
CA HIS A 211 9.89 7.21 13.65
C HIS A 211 9.66 5.74 14.02
N PRO A 212 9.66 4.82 13.03
CA PRO A 212 9.32 3.43 13.29
C PRO A 212 10.48 2.69 13.92
N GLY A 213 10.16 1.77 14.83
CA GLY A 213 11.07 0.73 15.29
C GLY A 213 11.13 -0.45 14.32
N ARG A 214 12.08 -1.35 14.57
CA ARG A 214 12.33 -2.55 13.78
C ARG A 214 11.11 -3.45 13.60
N GLU A 215 10.26 -3.53 14.61
CA GLU A 215 9.04 -4.33 14.65
C GLU A 215 7.93 -3.78 13.74
N ILE A 216 7.92 -2.45 13.52
CA ILE A 216 6.96 -1.81 12.63
C ILE A 216 7.37 -2.07 11.18
N ASP A 217 8.56 -1.64 10.77
CA ASP A 217 9.08 -1.83 9.42
C ASP A 217 10.61 -1.91 9.41
N ILE A 218 11.17 -3.01 8.89
CA ILE A 218 12.62 -3.25 8.90
C ILE A 218 13.43 -2.30 8.00
N HIS A 219 12.81 -1.70 6.99
CA HIS A 219 13.48 -0.81 6.05
C HIS A 219 13.51 0.61 6.58
N MET A 220 12.40 1.04 7.19
CA MET A 220 12.26 2.39 7.74
C MET A 220 12.74 2.51 9.20
N ASP A 221 13.04 1.40 9.87
CA ASP A 221 13.60 1.32 11.24
C ASP A 221 14.66 2.40 11.49
N GLU A 222 14.37 3.32 12.41
CA GLU A 222 15.20 4.49 12.68
C GLU A 222 16.58 4.12 13.24
N ALA A 223 16.67 3.02 13.99
CA ALA A 223 17.94 2.47 14.50
C ALA A 223 18.68 1.59 13.47
N GLY A 224 18.01 1.27 12.36
CA GLY A 224 18.44 0.32 11.34
C GLY A 224 18.88 0.99 10.05
N PRO A 225 18.37 0.55 8.88
CA PRO A 225 18.63 1.20 7.59
C PRO A 225 18.07 2.62 7.49
N ASN A 226 17.02 2.94 8.26
CA ASN A 226 16.38 4.26 8.35
C ASN A 226 16.04 4.87 6.98
N LEU A 227 15.53 4.06 6.05
CA LEU A 227 15.15 4.53 4.73
C LEU A 227 14.00 5.55 4.81
N VAL A 228 14.03 6.55 3.94
CA VAL A 228 12.89 7.44 3.71
C VAL A 228 12.15 7.03 2.45
N CYS A 229 10.92 7.53 2.26
CA CYS A 229 10.02 7.07 1.20
C CYS A 229 10.68 7.13 -0.19
N ILE A 230 11.39 8.23 -0.49
CA ILE A 230 12.04 8.48 -1.79
C ILE A 230 13.30 7.64 -2.06
N ASP A 231 13.75 6.84 -1.09
CA ASP A 231 14.85 5.89 -1.32
C ASP A 231 14.36 4.65 -2.09
N CYS A 232 13.12 4.22 -1.84
CA CYS A 232 12.43 3.18 -2.61
C CYS A 232 11.57 3.77 -3.75
N HIS A 233 10.84 4.86 -3.46
CA HIS A 233 10.06 5.61 -4.42
C HIS A 233 10.96 6.59 -5.18
N LYS A 234 11.84 6.03 -6.00
CA LYS A 234 12.80 6.80 -6.80
C LYS A 234 12.06 7.88 -7.57
N THR A 235 12.63 9.08 -7.52
CA THR A 235 11.99 10.28 -8.06
C THR A 235 12.95 10.95 -9.03
N GLU A 236 12.50 11.08 -10.28
CA GLU A 236 13.23 11.78 -11.32
C GLU A 236 12.32 12.86 -11.89
N ASN A 237 12.81 14.10 -12.00
CA ASN A 237 12.03 15.25 -12.49
C ASN A 237 10.65 15.35 -11.81
N HIS A 238 10.63 15.25 -10.47
CA HIS A 238 9.43 15.23 -9.62
C HIS A 238 8.38 14.17 -9.97
N GLN A 239 8.73 13.16 -10.78
CA GLN A 239 7.91 11.98 -11.02
C GLN A 239 8.29 10.89 -10.02
N ILE A 240 7.50 10.78 -8.97
CA ILE A 240 7.65 9.76 -7.93
C ILE A 240 7.12 8.42 -8.46
N GLN A 241 7.97 7.39 -8.47
CA GLN A 241 7.61 6.03 -8.86
C GLN A 241 6.80 5.29 -7.77
N GLY A 242 6.28 4.11 -8.09
CA GLY A 242 5.52 3.27 -7.16
C GLY A 242 4.02 3.52 -7.27
N LYS A 243 3.47 3.38 -8.48
CA LYS A 243 2.01 3.38 -8.67
C LYS A 243 1.41 2.25 -7.83
N VAL A 244 0.29 2.52 -7.13
CA VAL A 244 -0.46 1.50 -6.39
C VAL A 244 -1.66 1.02 -7.21
N TYR A 245 -1.94 -0.29 -7.21
CA TYR A 245 -3.02 -0.87 -8.02
C TYR A 245 -4.42 -0.45 -7.58
N SER A 246 -4.58 0.07 -6.36
CA SER A 246 -5.84 0.68 -5.90
C SER A 246 -6.20 1.95 -6.67
N ILE A 247 -5.29 2.53 -7.45
CA ILE A 247 -5.55 3.69 -8.31
C ILE A 247 -4.94 3.58 -9.72
N ALA A 248 -4.49 2.39 -10.12
CA ALA A 248 -3.85 2.14 -11.40
C ALA A 248 -4.15 0.72 -11.88
N THR A 249 -4.21 0.53 -13.19
CA THR A 249 -4.59 -0.71 -13.84
C THR A 249 -3.38 -1.52 -14.26
N LEU A 250 -2.41 -0.91 -14.94
CA LEU A 250 -1.31 -1.62 -15.59
C LEU A 250 -0.05 -1.75 -14.72
N ASN A 251 0.67 -2.86 -14.85
CA ASN A 251 1.96 -3.10 -14.19
C ASN A 251 3.11 -2.25 -14.78
N THR A 252 3.07 -0.94 -14.55
CA THR A 252 4.09 0.04 -14.98
C THR A 252 4.49 0.94 -13.83
N GLU A 253 5.73 1.46 -13.85
CA GLU A 253 6.25 2.43 -12.88
C GLU A 253 6.06 1.99 -11.41
N ARG A 254 6.47 0.73 -11.13
CA ARG A 254 6.40 0.10 -9.81
C ARG A 254 7.74 0.18 -9.09
N SER A 255 7.68 0.09 -7.77
CA SER A 255 8.84 -0.14 -6.91
C SER A 255 8.80 -1.60 -6.49
N ASN A 256 9.90 -2.34 -6.69
CA ASN A 256 9.94 -3.78 -6.48
C ASN A 256 11.00 -4.13 -5.42
N CYS A 257 10.80 -5.27 -4.73
CA CYS A 257 11.79 -5.76 -3.77
C CYS A 257 13.13 -6.04 -4.46
N GLU A 258 13.04 -6.48 -5.71
CA GLU A 258 14.14 -6.86 -6.60
C GLU A 258 15.01 -5.67 -7.04
N ASP A 259 14.59 -4.42 -6.77
CA ASP A 259 15.43 -3.23 -6.99
C ASP A 259 16.65 -3.20 -6.04
N CYS A 260 16.57 -3.92 -4.92
CA CYS A 260 17.62 -4.03 -3.91
C CYS A 260 17.99 -5.50 -3.62
N HIS A 261 17.01 -6.41 -3.66
CA HIS A 261 17.21 -7.84 -3.40
C HIS A 261 17.40 -8.62 -4.71
N THR A 262 18.02 -9.80 -4.65
CA THR A 262 18.03 -10.71 -5.80
C THR A 262 16.68 -11.42 -5.92
N GLU A 263 16.33 -11.90 -7.12
CA GLU A 263 15.11 -12.71 -7.35
C GLU A 263 15.10 -14.02 -6.55
N THR A 264 16.29 -14.50 -6.16
CA THR A 264 16.49 -15.72 -5.37
C THR A 264 17.29 -15.40 -4.08
N PRO A 265 16.72 -14.67 -3.11
CA PRO A 265 17.47 -14.14 -1.98
C PRO A 265 17.72 -15.19 -0.87
N HIS A 266 17.05 -16.34 -0.94
CA HIS A 266 17.08 -17.35 0.12
C HIS A 266 18.18 -18.39 -0.11
N LYS A 267 18.78 -18.87 0.99
CA LYS A 267 19.70 -20.03 0.94
C LYS A 267 18.99 -21.34 0.58
N ALA A 268 17.75 -21.50 1.05
CA ALA A 268 16.93 -22.66 0.74
C ALA A 268 16.29 -22.49 -0.64
N LEU A 269 16.67 -23.34 -1.60
CA LEU A 269 16.22 -23.25 -2.99
C LEU A 269 14.70 -23.32 -3.11
N ILE A 270 14.04 -24.13 -2.28
CA ILE A 270 12.57 -24.25 -2.28
C ILE A 270 11.88 -22.90 -2.02
N LEU A 271 12.43 -22.03 -1.17
CA LEU A 271 11.86 -20.70 -0.94
C LEU A 271 12.03 -19.79 -2.15
N ASN A 272 13.11 -19.97 -2.93
CA ASN A 272 13.29 -19.25 -4.18
C ASN A 272 12.31 -19.74 -5.26
N GLU A 273 11.95 -21.03 -5.29
CA GLU A 273 10.93 -21.53 -6.22
C GLU A 273 9.54 -20.94 -5.93
N HIS A 274 9.24 -20.62 -4.67
CA HIS A 274 7.98 -19.97 -4.31
C HIS A 274 7.84 -18.57 -4.93
N THR A 275 8.94 -17.87 -5.23
CA THR A 275 8.87 -16.50 -5.79
C THR A 275 8.25 -16.47 -7.19
N LEU A 276 8.11 -17.63 -7.85
CA LEU A 276 7.39 -17.80 -9.11
C LEU A 276 5.89 -17.53 -8.98
N LYS A 277 5.30 -17.86 -7.83
CA LYS A 277 3.84 -17.79 -7.59
C LYS A 277 3.45 -17.04 -6.32
N VAL A 278 4.40 -16.64 -5.50
CA VAL A 278 4.18 -15.93 -4.24
C VAL A 278 5.02 -14.67 -4.24
N ALA A 279 4.39 -13.51 -4.08
CA ALA A 279 5.11 -12.24 -3.98
C ALA A 279 5.88 -12.15 -2.65
N CYS A 280 7.00 -11.44 -2.63
CA CYS A 280 7.82 -11.25 -1.43
C CYS A 280 6.99 -10.72 -0.25
N GLN A 281 6.10 -9.76 -0.53
CA GLN A 281 5.18 -9.15 0.43
C GLN A 281 4.34 -10.20 1.16
N THR A 282 3.87 -11.26 0.48
CA THR A 282 3.02 -12.30 1.08
C THR A 282 3.70 -12.97 2.27
N CYS A 283 4.98 -13.32 2.13
CA CYS A 283 5.72 -13.98 3.20
C CYS A 283 6.28 -12.99 4.23
N HIS A 284 6.66 -11.79 3.78
CA HIS A 284 7.40 -10.83 4.61
C HIS A 284 6.54 -9.76 5.27
N ILE A 285 5.22 -9.72 5.00
CA ILE A 285 4.26 -8.86 5.70
C ILE A 285 3.14 -9.76 6.27
N PRO A 286 3.45 -10.57 7.31
CA PRO A 286 2.50 -11.55 7.87
C PRO A 286 1.29 -10.90 8.56
N ILE A 287 1.48 -9.67 9.05
CA ILE A 287 0.49 -8.81 9.66
C ILE A 287 0.70 -7.37 9.21
N TYR A 288 -0.39 -6.61 9.09
CA TYR A 288 -0.38 -5.18 8.87
C TYR A 288 -1.15 -4.46 9.99
N SER A 289 -1.18 -3.12 9.94
CA SER A 289 -1.77 -2.29 11.00
C SER A 289 -1.09 -2.53 12.35
N LYS A 290 0.24 -2.68 12.34
CA LYS A 290 1.04 -2.99 13.55
C LYS A 290 1.03 -1.84 14.57
N GLY A 291 1.21 -0.61 14.09
CA GLY A 291 1.30 0.57 14.94
C GLY A 291 -0.05 0.98 15.52
N THR A 292 -1.02 1.23 14.66
CA THR A 292 -2.35 1.75 15.03
C THR A 292 -3.48 1.00 14.33
N PRO A 293 -4.71 0.98 14.88
CA PRO A 293 -5.85 0.35 14.21
C PRO A 293 -6.18 1.00 12.87
N THR A 294 -6.68 0.19 11.93
CA THR A 294 -7.14 0.63 10.61
C THR A 294 -8.62 0.32 10.43
N ASN A 295 -9.30 1.15 9.65
CA ASN A 295 -10.71 0.95 9.34
C ASN A 295 -10.88 -0.20 8.33
N LEU A 296 -11.69 -1.19 8.68
CA LEU A 296 -11.95 -2.40 7.91
C LEU A 296 -13.31 -2.38 7.22
N ASP A 297 -14.30 -1.77 7.86
CA ASP A 297 -15.65 -1.63 7.35
C ASP A 297 -16.19 -0.22 7.62
N TRP A 298 -16.87 0.36 6.64
CA TRP A 298 -17.53 1.66 6.75
C TRP A 298 -18.99 1.58 6.28
N ASP A 299 -19.93 1.69 7.21
CA ASP A 299 -21.37 1.69 6.92
C ASP A 299 -21.94 3.12 6.90
N TRP A 300 -22.11 3.68 5.70
CA TRP A 300 -22.77 4.98 5.51
C TRP A 300 -24.29 4.93 5.71
N SER A 301 -24.91 3.75 5.72
CA SER A 301 -26.38 3.63 5.88
C SER A 301 -26.85 4.03 7.28
N THR A 302 -25.96 3.99 8.27
CA THR A 302 -26.24 4.42 9.64
C THR A 302 -25.97 5.91 9.86
N ALA A 303 -25.42 6.61 8.86
CA ALA A 303 -25.12 8.03 8.96
C ALA A 303 -26.39 8.88 9.05
N GLY A 304 -26.31 10.03 9.74
CA GLY A 304 -27.43 10.93 9.94
C GLY A 304 -28.24 10.68 11.21
N ARG A 305 -27.89 9.70 12.07
CA ARG A 305 -28.53 9.62 13.40
C ARG A 305 -28.03 10.77 14.26
N LEU A 306 -28.96 11.49 14.86
CA LEU A 306 -28.73 12.64 15.74
C LEU A 306 -29.20 12.30 17.16
N LYS A 307 -28.62 12.96 18.15
CA LYS A 307 -29.04 12.88 19.54
C LYS A 307 -29.50 14.26 19.96
N ASP A 308 -30.77 14.38 20.34
CA ASP A 308 -31.40 15.65 20.72
C ASP A 308 -31.30 16.73 19.62
N GLY A 309 -31.32 16.31 18.35
CA GLY A 309 -31.19 17.21 17.19
C GLY A 309 -29.75 17.56 16.80
N GLU A 310 -28.76 17.15 17.58
CA GLU A 310 -27.35 17.46 17.35
C GLU A 310 -26.56 16.22 16.87
N PRO A 311 -25.51 16.41 16.04
CA PRO A 311 -24.64 15.33 15.66
C PRO A 311 -23.81 14.84 16.84
N TYR A 312 -23.52 13.54 16.86
CA TYR A 312 -22.74 12.90 17.90
C TYR A 312 -21.76 11.89 17.33
N GLU A 313 -20.82 11.48 18.17
CA GLU A 313 -19.81 10.47 17.86
C GLU A 313 -19.75 9.44 18.99
N GLU A 314 -19.47 8.18 18.63
CA GLU A 314 -19.21 7.11 19.59
C GLU A 314 -17.77 6.63 19.41
N VAL A 315 -17.11 6.35 20.53
CA VAL A 315 -15.70 5.97 20.57
C VAL A 315 -15.58 4.63 21.32
N ASP A 316 -14.79 3.70 20.80
CA ASP A 316 -14.50 2.43 21.46
C ASP A 316 -13.48 2.56 22.61
N SER A 317 -13.19 1.45 23.28
CA SER A 317 -12.23 1.39 24.38
C SER A 317 -10.79 1.70 23.96
N LEU A 318 -10.48 1.69 22.66
CA LEU A 318 -9.16 1.97 22.09
C LEU A 318 -9.05 3.40 21.56
N GLY A 319 -10.12 4.21 21.70
CA GLY A 319 -10.14 5.59 21.21
C GLY A 319 -10.51 5.73 19.73
N ASN A 320 -10.95 4.67 19.05
CA ASN A 320 -11.40 4.75 17.67
C ASN A 320 -12.86 5.23 17.60
N HIS A 321 -13.16 6.15 16.70
CA HIS A 321 -14.53 6.57 16.45
C HIS A 321 -15.29 5.46 15.70
N VAL A 322 -16.09 4.67 16.40
CA VAL A 322 -16.91 3.59 15.84
C VAL A 322 -18.23 4.09 15.23
N TYR A 323 -18.62 5.32 15.54
CA TYR A 323 -19.71 6.01 14.87
C TYR A 323 -19.48 7.52 14.82
N LYS A 324 -19.90 8.16 13.73
CA LYS A 324 -20.05 9.63 13.64
C LYS A 324 -21.33 9.94 12.85
N SER A 325 -22.18 10.86 13.32
CA SER A 325 -23.38 11.27 12.56
C SER A 325 -23.09 11.63 11.11
N ILE A 326 -21.96 12.29 10.86
CA ILE A 326 -21.55 12.74 9.52
C ILE A 326 -21.04 11.62 8.60
N LYS A 327 -20.77 10.42 9.12
CA LYS A 327 -20.08 9.36 8.37
C LYS A 327 -20.70 7.97 8.54
N GLY A 328 -21.48 7.73 9.57
CA GLY A 328 -22.03 6.41 9.87
C GLY A 328 -21.11 5.60 10.79
N SER A 329 -21.16 4.28 10.66
CA SER A 329 -20.50 3.33 11.55
C SER A 329 -19.20 2.80 10.96
N PHE A 330 -18.27 2.44 11.84
CA PHE A 330 -16.95 1.94 11.48
C PHE A 330 -16.59 0.69 12.27
N THR A 331 -15.93 -0.26 11.60
CA THR A 331 -15.21 -1.35 12.27
C THR A 331 -13.71 -1.14 12.12
N PHE A 332 -12.95 -1.36 13.19
CA PHE A 332 -11.51 -1.22 13.22
C PHE A 332 -10.83 -2.53 13.59
N GLY A 333 -9.60 -2.73 13.12
CA GLY A 333 -8.74 -3.83 13.55
C GLY A 333 -7.27 -3.40 13.63
N LYS A 334 -6.48 -4.13 14.42
CA LYS A 334 -5.04 -3.91 14.61
C LYS A 334 -4.32 -5.26 14.55
N ASN A 335 -3.07 -5.29 14.09
CA ASN A 335 -2.29 -6.53 13.90
C ASN A 335 -3.04 -7.57 13.05
N ILE A 336 -3.52 -7.13 11.89
CA ILE A 336 -4.45 -7.89 11.07
C ILE A 336 -3.67 -8.77 10.09
N GLU A 337 -4.14 -10.00 9.91
CA GLU A 337 -3.67 -10.88 8.85
C GLU A 337 -4.18 -10.39 7.48
N PRO A 338 -3.32 -10.21 6.46
CA PRO A 338 -3.79 -9.84 5.13
C PRO A 338 -4.71 -10.91 4.53
N ASN A 339 -5.61 -10.47 3.66
CA ASN A 339 -6.22 -11.38 2.69
C ASN A 339 -5.20 -11.68 1.58
N TYR A 340 -5.28 -12.86 0.98
CA TYR A 340 -4.38 -13.26 -0.10
C TYR A 340 -5.17 -13.50 -1.38
N VAL A 341 -4.73 -12.86 -2.46
CA VAL A 341 -5.40 -12.93 -3.77
C VAL A 341 -4.40 -13.23 -4.87
N TRP A 342 -4.85 -13.91 -5.92
CA TRP A 342 -4.08 -14.00 -7.16
C TRP A 342 -4.04 -12.65 -7.86
N PHE A 343 -2.87 -12.29 -8.36
CA PHE A 343 -2.70 -11.03 -9.06
C PHE A 343 -1.64 -11.11 -10.16
N ASN A 344 -2.01 -10.75 -11.38
CA ASN A 344 -1.16 -10.81 -12.58
C ASN A 344 -0.56 -9.46 -13.00
N GLY A 345 -0.76 -8.40 -12.20
CA GLY A 345 -0.31 -7.05 -12.54
C GLY A 345 -1.36 -6.21 -13.28
N THR A 346 -2.58 -6.70 -13.47
CA THR A 346 -3.68 -5.94 -14.08
C THR A 346 -4.89 -5.83 -13.14
N ALA A 347 -5.47 -4.64 -13.04
CA ALA A 347 -6.61 -4.36 -12.17
C ALA A 347 -7.75 -3.65 -12.92
N GLY A 348 -9.00 -4.01 -12.67
CA GLY A 348 -10.14 -3.23 -13.11
C GLY A 348 -10.40 -2.06 -12.16
N HIS A 349 -11.25 -1.12 -12.59
CA HIS A 349 -11.77 -0.04 -11.73
C HIS A 349 -13.22 0.27 -12.10
N TYR A 350 -14.06 0.47 -11.08
CA TYR A 350 -15.34 1.13 -11.21
C TYR A 350 -15.10 2.61 -11.50
N VAL A 351 -15.54 3.05 -12.67
CA VAL A 351 -15.40 4.43 -13.13
C VAL A 351 -16.73 5.14 -12.98
N ARG A 352 -16.70 6.44 -12.70
CA ARG A 352 -17.91 7.26 -12.60
C ARG A 352 -18.84 7.03 -13.81
N GLY A 353 -20.10 6.72 -13.53
CA GLY A 353 -21.13 6.48 -14.55
C GLY A 353 -21.33 5.00 -14.89
N ASP A 354 -20.48 4.11 -14.36
CA ASP A 354 -20.65 2.68 -14.53
C ASP A 354 -21.96 2.21 -13.89
N LYS A 355 -22.67 1.32 -14.60
CA LYS A 355 -23.88 0.69 -14.08
C LYS A 355 -23.52 -0.60 -13.38
N ILE A 356 -24.12 -0.81 -12.22
CA ILE A 356 -24.00 -2.05 -11.45
C ILE A 356 -25.08 -3.00 -11.95
N GLU A 357 -24.65 -4.11 -12.57
CA GLU A 357 -25.56 -5.11 -13.16
C GLU A 357 -26.17 -6.04 -12.11
N ASP A 358 -25.35 -6.52 -11.16
CA ASP A 358 -25.77 -7.42 -10.08
C ASP A 358 -25.65 -6.71 -8.73
N THR A 359 -26.78 -6.25 -8.19
CA THR A 359 -26.85 -5.59 -6.88
C THR A 359 -26.99 -6.57 -5.72
N THR A 360 -27.01 -7.89 -5.98
CA THR A 360 -27.13 -8.92 -4.92
C THR A 360 -25.77 -9.26 -4.29
N LYS A 361 -24.68 -8.89 -4.96
CA LYS A 361 -23.30 -9.09 -4.50
C LYS A 361 -22.64 -7.77 -4.17
N ALA A 362 -21.58 -7.82 -3.37
CA ALA A 362 -20.74 -6.65 -3.16
C ALA A 362 -20.06 -6.25 -4.48
N VAL A 363 -20.04 -4.95 -4.77
CA VAL A 363 -19.34 -4.42 -5.95
C VAL A 363 -17.88 -4.23 -5.59
N VAL A 364 -16.99 -4.98 -6.23
CA VAL A 364 -15.55 -4.77 -6.11
C VAL A 364 -15.16 -3.57 -6.95
N LEU A 365 -14.76 -2.47 -6.29
CA LEU A 365 -14.46 -1.20 -6.95
C LEU A 365 -13.16 -1.24 -7.76
N ASN A 366 -12.23 -2.11 -7.40
CA ASN A 366 -10.94 -2.25 -8.07
C ASN A 366 -10.48 -3.71 -8.13
N PRO A 367 -11.18 -4.58 -8.89
CA PRO A 367 -10.86 -6.00 -8.92
C PRO A 367 -9.42 -6.21 -9.38
N LEU A 368 -8.68 -7.00 -8.62
CA LEU A 368 -7.33 -7.44 -8.98
C LEU A 368 -7.45 -8.76 -9.76
N TYR A 369 -6.97 -8.79 -11.00
CA TYR A 369 -7.11 -9.96 -11.86
C TYR A 369 -5.94 -10.93 -11.68
N GLY A 370 -6.25 -12.22 -11.82
CA GLY A 370 -5.25 -13.28 -11.77
C GLY A 370 -5.89 -14.63 -11.46
N SER A 371 -5.11 -15.69 -11.65
CA SER A 371 -5.46 -17.05 -11.24
C SER A 371 -4.19 -17.90 -11.17
N TYR A 372 -4.27 -19.10 -10.60
CA TYR A 372 -3.17 -20.05 -10.61
C TYR A 372 -2.68 -20.36 -12.04
N SER A 373 -3.62 -20.50 -12.98
CA SER A 373 -3.35 -20.87 -14.38
C SER A 373 -2.62 -19.78 -15.18
N ASP A 374 -2.73 -18.53 -14.75
CA ASP A 374 -2.04 -17.40 -15.37
C ASP A 374 -0.56 -17.40 -14.97
N LYS A 375 0.33 -17.48 -15.95
CA LYS A 375 1.78 -17.56 -15.75
C LYS A 375 2.36 -16.33 -15.04
N ASN A 376 1.73 -15.16 -15.20
CA ASN A 376 2.19 -13.92 -14.61
C ASN A 376 1.59 -13.67 -13.20
N SER A 377 0.61 -14.48 -12.80
CA SER A 377 -0.03 -14.34 -11.50
C SER A 377 0.86 -14.77 -10.35
N LYS A 378 0.94 -13.92 -9.33
CA LYS A 378 1.47 -14.24 -7.99
C LYS A 378 0.40 -14.00 -6.93
N ILE A 379 0.51 -14.71 -5.81
CA ILE A 379 -0.26 -14.46 -4.60
C ILE A 379 0.31 -13.22 -3.92
N ILE A 380 -0.53 -12.21 -3.70
CA ILE A 380 -0.17 -10.96 -3.00
C ILE A 380 -1.02 -10.77 -1.74
N PRO A 381 -0.50 -10.06 -0.71
CA PRO A 381 -1.28 -9.66 0.44
C PRO A 381 -2.05 -8.37 0.15
N VAL A 382 -3.32 -8.34 0.53
CA VAL A 382 -4.20 -7.17 0.40
C VAL A 382 -4.98 -6.96 1.70
N LYS A 383 -5.23 -5.69 2.02
CA LYS A 383 -6.36 -5.29 2.86
C LYS A 383 -7.59 -5.21 1.97
N ILE A 384 -8.66 -5.92 2.32
CA ILE A 384 -9.98 -5.71 1.72
C ILE A 384 -10.76 -4.80 2.66
N HIS A 385 -11.09 -3.61 2.19
CA HIS A 385 -11.99 -2.71 2.90
C HIS A 385 -13.42 -2.92 2.37
N THR A 386 -14.37 -3.15 3.26
CA THR A 386 -15.79 -3.26 2.92
C THR A 386 -16.52 -1.96 3.24
N ALA A 387 -17.59 -1.66 2.51
CA ALA A 387 -18.47 -0.56 2.88
C ALA A 387 -19.90 -0.78 2.42
N THR A 388 -20.82 -0.15 3.12
CA THR A 388 -22.20 0.05 2.67
C THR A 388 -22.34 1.52 2.26
N GLN A 389 -22.37 1.79 0.95
CA GLN A 389 -22.26 3.14 0.39
C GLN A 389 -23.51 3.53 -0.40
N ILE A 390 -23.74 4.84 -0.52
CA ILE A 390 -24.93 5.38 -1.16
C ILE A 390 -24.97 5.08 -2.67
N PHE A 391 -26.15 4.70 -3.15
CA PHE A 391 -26.39 4.16 -4.48
C PHE A 391 -27.78 4.57 -4.99
N ASP A 392 -27.91 4.81 -6.29
CA ASP A 392 -29.20 5.11 -6.92
C ASP A 392 -29.77 3.82 -7.57
N PRO A 393 -30.86 3.24 -7.03
CA PRO A 393 -31.41 1.98 -7.52
C PRO A 393 -32.07 2.07 -8.90
N VAL A 394 -32.40 3.27 -9.38
CA VAL A 394 -33.04 3.47 -10.69
C VAL A 394 -31.97 3.59 -11.77
N THR A 395 -30.96 4.43 -11.56
CA THR A 395 -29.86 4.58 -12.53
C THR A 395 -28.81 3.47 -12.43
N ARG A 396 -28.82 2.74 -11.30
CA ARG A 396 -27.87 1.68 -10.94
C ARG A 396 -26.42 2.17 -10.83
N MET A 397 -26.23 3.38 -10.36
CA MET A 397 -24.90 3.97 -10.17
C MET A 397 -24.62 4.24 -8.69
N ILE A 398 -23.34 4.16 -8.33
CA ILE A 398 -22.87 4.71 -7.05
C ILE A 398 -23.07 6.23 -7.09
N ILE A 399 -23.67 6.76 -6.02
CA ILE A 399 -23.89 8.20 -5.90
C ILE A 399 -22.59 8.87 -5.43
N LEU A 400 -22.26 10.00 -6.03
CA LEU A 400 -21.20 10.92 -5.60
C LEU A 400 -21.86 12.07 -4.83
N PRO A 401 -22.00 12.00 -3.50
CA PRO A 401 -22.70 13.02 -2.74
C PRO A 401 -21.82 14.26 -2.50
N ASN A 402 -22.48 15.41 -2.39
CA ASN A 402 -21.89 16.60 -1.79
C ASN A 402 -21.84 16.42 -0.27
N LEU A 403 -20.64 16.16 0.26
CA LEU A 403 -20.41 15.87 1.67
C LEU A 403 -20.05 17.12 2.46
N TYR A 404 -19.34 18.07 1.84
CA TYR A 404 -18.78 19.23 2.53
C TYR A 404 -19.34 20.56 2.01
N ALA A 405 -19.65 21.47 2.93
CA ALA A 405 -19.91 22.88 2.67
C ALA A 405 -19.51 23.72 3.89
N ASP A 406 -19.45 25.04 3.75
CA ASP A 406 -19.04 25.93 4.84
C ASP A 406 -20.17 26.14 5.84
N ASN A 407 -21.41 26.22 5.35
CA ASN A 407 -22.58 26.58 6.15
C ASN A 407 -23.69 25.53 6.06
N VAL A 408 -24.56 25.53 7.07
CA VAL A 408 -25.81 24.77 7.07
C VAL A 408 -26.74 25.36 6.01
N GLY A 409 -27.48 24.51 5.29
CA GLY A 409 -28.38 24.88 4.20
C GLY A 409 -27.73 24.91 2.82
N GLU A 410 -26.41 24.67 2.74
CA GLU A 410 -25.67 24.62 1.47
C GLU A 410 -25.76 23.25 0.77
N GLY A 411 -26.55 22.33 1.31
CA GLY A 411 -26.86 21.01 0.76
C GLY A 411 -25.72 20.01 0.85
N ALA A 412 -24.94 20.08 1.94
CA ALA A 412 -23.85 19.15 2.21
C ALA A 412 -24.20 18.20 3.35
N PHE A 413 -23.98 16.91 3.14
CA PHE A 413 -24.42 15.89 4.08
C PHE A 413 -23.81 16.05 5.49
N TRP A 414 -22.55 16.47 5.61
CA TRP A 414 -21.90 16.63 6.92
C TRP A 414 -22.45 17.77 7.79
N LYS A 415 -23.33 18.62 7.24
CA LYS A 415 -24.00 19.70 7.97
C LYS A 415 -25.51 19.54 7.98
N ASP A 416 -26.09 19.18 6.85
CA ASP A 416 -27.55 19.19 6.66
C ASP A 416 -28.18 17.82 6.91
N PHE A 417 -27.38 16.74 6.92
CA PHE A 417 -27.83 15.36 7.12
C PHE A 417 -28.95 14.90 6.17
N ASP A 418 -29.08 15.53 4.99
CA ASP A 418 -30.04 15.19 3.95
C ASP A 418 -29.34 14.50 2.76
N TRP A 419 -29.57 13.19 2.61
CA TRP A 419 -29.00 12.41 1.53
C TRP A 419 -29.54 12.78 0.15
N ASN A 420 -30.81 13.15 0.02
CA ASN A 420 -31.38 13.49 -1.30
C ASN A 420 -30.75 14.78 -1.84
N ILE A 421 -30.67 15.83 -1.02
CA ILE A 421 -30.08 17.12 -1.43
C ILE A 421 -28.59 16.94 -1.71
N ALA A 422 -27.86 16.22 -0.85
CA ALA A 422 -26.45 15.94 -1.06
C ALA A 422 -26.20 15.14 -2.36
N SER A 423 -27.04 14.15 -2.64
CA SER A 423 -26.97 13.33 -3.86
C SER A 423 -27.24 14.17 -5.11
N GLU A 424 -28.30 14.98 -5.10
CA GLU A 424 -28.66 15.84 -6.22
C GLU A 424 -27.53 16.82 -6.56
N LYS A 425 -26.99 17.52 -5.56
CA LYS A 425 -25.91 18.49 -5.77
C LYS A 425 -24.62 17.83 -6.25
N GLY A 426 -24.21 16.74 -5.61
CA GLY A 426 -22.97 16.05 -5.95
C GLY A 426 -23.01 15.42 -7.34
N MET A 427 -24.11 14.74 -7.69
CA MET A 427 -24.30 14.14 -9.02
C MET A 427 -24.38 15.21 -10.12
N LYS A 428 -25.07 16.33 -9.85
CA LYS A 428 -25.11 17.49 -10.76
C LYS A 428 -23.72 18.10 -10.99
N ALA A 429 -22.90 18.21 -9.95
CA ALA A 429 -21.54 18.76 -10.05
C ALA A 429 -20.64 17.93 -10.98
N VAL A 430 -20.94 16.64 -11.16
CA VAL A 430 -20.20 15.74 -12.05
C VAL A 430 -20.95 15.41 -13.34
N GLY A 431 -22.08 16.07 -13.62
CA GLY A 431 -22.86 15.89 -14.83
C GLY A 431 -23.54 14.52 -14.96
N LEU A 432 -23.78 13.81 -13.85
CA LEU A 432 -24.47 12.52 -13.85
C LEU A 432 -25.93 12.64 -13.42
N PRO A 433 -26.83 11.77 -13.92
CA PRO A 433 -28.23 11.77 -13.52
C PRO A 433 -28.40 11.24 -12.09
N TYR A 434 -29.38 11.79 -11.39
CA TYR A 434 -29.88 11.30 -10.12
C TYR A 434 -31.40 11.14 -10.22
N SER A 435 -31.93 9.98 -9.82
CA SER A 435 -33.36 9.67 -9.97
C SER A 435 -34.27 10.29 -8.91
N GLY A 436 -33.69 10.98 -7.91
CA GLY A 436 -34.41 11.41 -6.72
C GLY A 436 -34.61 10.29 -5.69
N LYS A 437 -33.98 9.12 -5.89
CA LYS A 437 -34.00 7.99 -4.96
C LYS A 437 -32.60 7.53 -4.65
N TYR A 438 -32.37 7.19 -3.39
CA TYR A 438 -31.15 6.52 -2.97
C TYR A 438 -31.49 5.25 -2.17
N SER A 439 -30.50 4.37 -2.14
CA SER A 439 -30.40 3.20 -1.27
C SER A 439 -28.93 3.03 -0.91
N PHE A 440 -28.56 1.90 -0.33
CA PHE A 440 -27.18 1.58 -0.02
C PHE A 440 -26.81 0.23 -0.60
N ILE A 441 -25.57 0.12 -1.09
CA ILE A 441 -25.03 -1.10 -1.67
C ILE A 441 -23.71 -1.47 -1.00
N LYS A 442 -23.46 -2.78 -0.88
CA LYS A 442 -22.19 -3.30 -0.39
C LYS A 442 -21.11 -3.15 -1.46
N THR A 443 -19.92 -2.76 -1.03
CA THR A 443 -18.76 -2.60 -1.89
C THR A 443 -17.49 -3.09 -1.21
N GLU A 444 -16.53 -3.46 -2.03
CA GLU A 444 -15.20 -3.89 -1.59
C GLU A 444 -14.14 -3.09 -2.34
N MET A 445 -13.05 -2.78 -1.66
CA MET A 445 -11.89 -2.13 -2.26
C MET A 445 -10.62 -2.78 -1.77
N TYR A 446 -9.77 -3.18 -2.72
CA TYR A 446 -8.55 -3.95 -2.44
C TYR A 446 -7.35 -3.01 -2.35
N TRP A 447 -6.61 -3.10 -1.25
CA TRP A 447 -5.43 -2.30 -0.96
C TRP A 447 -4.23 -3.22 -0.82
N PRO A 448 -3.37 -3.35 -1.86
CA PRO A 448 -2.13 -4.11 -1.75
C PRO A 448 -1.25 -3.59 -0.61
N ILE A 449 -0.81 -4.51 0.24
CA ILE A 449 0.04 -4.23 1.39
C ILE A 449 1.51 -4.32 0.95
N ASN A 450 2.27 -3.25 1.15
CA ASN A 450 3.65 -3.12 0.64
C ASN A 450 4.66 -2.61 1.68
N HIS A 451 4.19 -2.10 2.82
CA HIS A 451 5.00 -1.63 3.94
C HIS A 451 4.77 -2.50 5.18
N GLN A 452 5.41 -2.15 6.30
CA GLN A 452 5.44 -2.94 7.52
C GLN A 452 6.12 -4.30 7.32
N VAL A 453 7.15 -4.33 6.48
CA VAL A 453 7.95 -5.54 6.27
C VAL A 453 8.54 -5.99 7.60
N ALA A 454 8.28 -7.24 7.98
CA ALA A 454 8.66 -7.81 9.25
C ALA A 454 10.12 -8.31 9.25
N PRO A 455 10.74 -8.46 10.43
CA PRO A 455 11.95 -9.25 10.61
C PRO A 455 11.86 -10.61 9.89
N LYS A 456 12.99 -11.08 9.33
CA LYS A 456 13.00 -12.39 8.62
C LYS A 456 12.58 -13.55 9.53
N GLU A 457 12.83 -13.42 10.84
CA GLU A 457 12.46 -14.38 11.87
C GLU A 457 10.94 -14.49 12.05
N GLU A 458 10.20 -13.46 11.65
CA GLU A 458 8.73 -13.38 11.74
C GLU A 458 8.06 -13.61 10.38
N SER A 459 8.82 -13.86 9.32
CA SER A 459 8.26 -14.20 8.02
C SER A 459 7.43 -15.48 8.07
N LEU A 460 6.42 -15.58 7.20
CA LEU A 460 5.60 -16.79 7.12
C LEU A 460 6.45 -18.02 6.85
N THR A 461 6.16 -19.07 7.59
CA THR A 461 6.77 -20.39 7.48
C THR A 461 5.89 -21.32 6.65
N CYS A 462 6.43 -22.49 6.28
CA CYS A 462 5.72 -23.49 5.49
C CYS A 462 4.35 -23.83 6.08
N THR A 463 4.27 -24.02 7.40
CA THR A 463 3.03 -24.43 8.08
C THR A 463 1.98 -23.34 8.11
N ASN A 464 2.31 -22.07 7.93
CA ASN A 464 1.29 -21.02 7.85
C ASN A 464 0.41 -21.18 6.59
N CYS A 465 0.95 -21.75 5.51
CA CYS A 465 0.23 -21.94 4.25
C CYS A 465 -0.14 -23.42 4.01
N HIS A 466 0.79 -24.34 4.28
CA HIS A 466 0.66 -25.77 4.01
C HIS A 466 0.05 -26.55 5.19
N GLN A 467 -1.08 -26.07 5.70
CA GLN A 467 -1.82 -26.74 6.76
C GLN A 467 -3.30 -26.83 6.41
N ARG A 468 -3.99 -27.84 6.95
CA ARG A 468 -5.40 -28.08 6.67
C ARG A 468 -6.30 -27.01 7.28
N GLU A 469 -6.07 -26.72 8.55
CA GLU A 469 -6.85 -25.76 9.33
C GLU A 469 -6.08 -24.46 9.44
N ASN A 470 -6.76 -23.33 9.35
CA ASN A 470 -6.16 -21.99 9.48
C ASN A 470 -5.01 -21.71 8.50
N SER A 471 -5.05 -22.29 7.29
CA SER A 471 -4.13 -21.91 6.21
C SER A 471 -4.34 -20.45 5.82
N ARG A 472 -3.25 -19.69 5.70
CA ARG A 472 -3.27 -18.35 5.10
C ARG A 472 -3.85 -18.33 3.69
N LEU A 473 -3.72 -19.44 2.96
CA LEU A 473 -4.20 -19.56 1.58
C LEU A 473 -5.56 -20.27 1.47
N ALA A 474 -6.31 -20.44 2.56
CA ALA A 474 -7.58 -21.19 2.55
C ALA A 474 -8.63 -20.66 1.53
N GLY A 475 -8.56 -19.38 1.16
CA GLY A 475 -9.45 -18.78 0.16
C GLY A 475 -9.10 -19.08 -1.30
N LEU A 476 -7.93 -19.66 -1.58
CA LEU A 476 -7.43 -19.88 -2.95
C LEU A 476 -7.53 -21.36 -3.35
N ASN A 477 -8.62 -21.72 -4.02
CA ASN A 477 -9.02 -23.12 -4.24
C ASN A 477 -8.86 -23.60 -5.70
N ASP A 478 -8.18 -22.82 -6.55
CA ASP A 478 -7.99 -23.09 -7.98
C ASP A 478 -6.71 -23.90 -8.28
N PHE A 479 -6.06 -24.44 -7.26
CA PHE A 479 -4.87 -25.28 -7.36
C PHE A 479 -4.74 -26.23 -6.17
N TYR A 480 -3.99 -27.31 -6.36
CA TYR A 480 -3.63 -28.24 -5.29
C TYR A 480 -2.43 -27.71 -4.50
N LEU A 481 -2.64 -27.48 -3.20
CA LEU A 481 -1.63 -27.05 -2.26
C LEU A 481 -1.28 -28.20 -1.29
N PRO A 482 -0.07 -28.78 -1.37
CA PRO A 482 0.35 -29.85 -0.48
C PRO A 482 0.16 -29.48 0.99
N GLY A 483 -0.35 -30.40 1.81
CA GLY A 483 -0.57 -30.18 3.25
C GLY A 483 -1.89 -29.48 3.60
N ARG A 484 -2.41 -28.60 2.72
CA ARG A 484 -3.77 -28.04 2.85
C ARG A 484 -4.80 -28.97 2.20
N ASP A 485 -4.56 -29.28 0.93
CA ASP A 485 -5.49 -30.08 0.13
C ASP A 485 -5.17 -31.57 0.20
N TYR A 486 -6.19 -32.39 -0.01
CA TYR A 486 -6.08 -33.83 -0.08
C TYR A 486 -7.20 -34.39 -0.96
N SER A 487 -7.02 -35.63 -1.40
CA SER A 487 -8.06 -36.36 -2.12
C SER A 487 -8.27 -37.70 -1.43
N SER A 488 -9.42 -37.87 -0.78
CA SER A 488 -9.74 -39.10 -0.06
C SER A 488 -9.68 -40.34 -0.96
N ILE A 489 -10.00 -40.18 -2.24
CA ILE A 489 -9.92 -41.26 -3.24
C ILE A 489 -8.46 -41.61 -3.53
N ILE A 490 -7.60 -40.61 -3.77
CA ILE A 490 -6.17 -40.85 -4.05
C ILE A 490 -5.49 -41.44 -2.81
N ASP A 491 -5.80 -40.90 -1.63
CA ASP A 491 -5.28 -41.38 -0.36
C ASP A 491 -5.69 -42.84 -0.11
N LEU A 492 -6.96 -43.18 -0.38
CA LEU A 492 -7.45 -44.56 -0.27
C LEU A 492 -6.76 -45.48 -1.28
N LEU A 493 -6.63 -45.07 -2.55
CA LEU A 493 -5.95 -45.85 -3.57
C LEU A 493 -4.47 -46.07 -3.20
N GLY A 494 -3.80 -45.04 -2.68
CA GLY A 494 -2.43 -45.14 -2.18
C GLY A 494 -2.32 -46.12 -1.01
N PHE A 495 -3.25 -46.06 -0.06
CA PHE A 495 -3.29 -46.99 1.06
C PHE A 495 -3.54 -48.45 0.60
N LEU A 496 -4.48 -48.66 -0.32
CA LEU A 496 -4.75 -49.97 -0.92
C LEU A 496 -3.53 -50.50 -1.69
N LEU A 497 -2.79 -49.64 -2.39
CA LEU A 497 -1.56 -50.02 -3.08
C LEU A 497 -0.47 -50.49 -2.10
N ILE A 498 -0.32 -49.81 -0.96
CA ILE A 498 0.62 -50.21 0.10
C ILE A 498 0.24 -51.58 0.64
N ILE A 499 -1.05 -51.80 0.94
CA ILE A 499 -1.56 -53.10 1.41
C ILE A 499 -1.32 -54.19 0.36
N ALA A 500 -1.63 -53.92 -0.91
CA ALA A 500 -1.45 -54.87 -2.00
C ALA A 500 0.04 -55.23 -2.20
N SER A 501 0.93 -54.23 -2.07
CA SER A 501 2.39 -54.44 -2.14
C SER A 501 2.88 -55.30 -0.99
N PHE A 502 2.43 -55.04 0.23
CA PHE A 502 2.79 -55.83 1.41
C PHE A 502 2.28 -57.27 1.30
N ALA A 503 1.02 -57.45 0.86
CA ALA A 503 0.45 -58.77 0.58
C ALA A 503 1.25 -59.51 -0.49
N GLY A 504 1.64 -58.85 -1.58
CA GLY A 504 2.46 -59.42 -2.63
C GLY A 504 3.83 -59.91 -2.14
N VAL A 505 4.51 -59.11 -1.30
CA VAL A 505 5.79 -59.50 -0.69
C VAL A 505 5.62 -60.71 0.24
N LEU A 506 4.59 -60.73 1.08
CA LEU A 506 4.30 -61.86 1.95
C LEU A 506 3.97 -63.13 1.17
N SER A 507 3.14 -63.03 0.13
CA SER A 507 2.80 -64.15 -0.74
C SER A 507 4.04 -64.70 -1.44
N HIS A 508 4.90 -63.83 -1.99
CA HIS A 508 6.16 -64.25 -2.62
C HIS A 508 7.11 -64.91 -1.61
N GLY A 509 7.23 -64.36 -0.40
CA GLY A 509 8.02 -64.95 0.69
C GLY A 509 7.50 -66.32 1.12
N PHE A 510 6.19 -66.46 1.30
CA PHE A 510 5.55 -67.74 1.62
C PHE A 510 5.78 -68.79 0.54
N LEU A 511 5.58 -68.44 -0.74
CA LEU A 511 5.83 -69.34 -1.86
C LEU A 511 7.28 -69.81 -1.89
N ARG A 512 8.25 -68.91 -1.64
CA ARG A 512 9.66 -69.30 -1.52
C ARG A 512 9.91 -70.35 -0.44
N VAL A 513 9.37 -70.17 0.77
CA VAL A 513 9.53 -71.13 1.88
C VAL A 513 8.85 -72.45 1.57
N TYR A 514 7.61 -72.40 1.06
CA TYR A 514 6.83 -73.59 0.70
C TYR A 514 7.53 -74.45 -0.35
N PHE A 515 8.02 -73.84 -1.44
CA PHE A 515 8.72 -74.58 -2.48
C PHE A 515 10.12 -75.03 -2.08
N ALA A 516 10.84 -74.28 -1.24
CA ALA A 516 12.13 -74.72 -0.70
C ALA A 516 12.00 -75.97 0.20
N ASN A 517 10.92 -76.06 0.98
CA ASN A 517 10.64 -77.24 1.82
C ASN A 517 10.16 -78.46 1.01
N LYS A 518 9.68 -78.27 -0.22
CA LYS A 518 9.31 -79.36 -1.14
C LYS A 518 10.49 -79.91 -1.95
N GLN A 519 11.64 -79.22 -1.95
CA GLN A 519 12.88 -79.65 -2.61
C GLN A 519 13.88 -80.31 -1.65
N LYS A 520 13.55 -80.37 -0.35
CA LYS A 520 14.15 -81.30 0.60
C LYS A 520 13.31 -82.56 0.65
#